data_AF-A0A6C0RB29-F1
#
_entry.id   AF-A0A6C0RB29-F1
#
_cell.length_a   1.000
_cell.length_b   1.000
_cell.length_c   1.000
_cell.angle_alpha   90.00
_cell.angle_beta   90.00
_cell.angle_gamma   90.00
#
_symmetry.space_group_name_H-M   'P 1'
#
loop_
_entity.id
_entity.type
_entity.pdbx_description
1 polymer ?
#
loop_
_entity_poly.entity_id
_entity_poly.type
_entity_poly.pdbx_seq_one_letter_code
_entity_poly.pdbx_strand_id
1 'polypeptide(L)'
;MKTKNNVQKAILRSAAVVVSFVLISFTVSAQTFWKRLLENTGFRDIAIAMASPAESEDVAGIPASAETSYYFVNDVEPAMEIEAWMIDYSRFTTSQFVYNEATETSLELEDWMMNETFFQPVLEEEEALELEAWMVAENTWGI
;
A
#
# COMPACT_ATOMS: atom_id res chain seq x y z
N MET A 1 17.23 39.25 10.46
CA MET A 1 16.06 38.77 9.68
C MET A 1 16.25 37.29 9.35
N LYS A 2 15.54 36.37 10.03
CA LYS A 2 15.65 34.89 9.88
C LYS A 2 14.54 34.27 8.99
N THR A 3 13.72 35.08 8.31
CA THR A 3 12.46 34.63 7.68
C THR A 3 12.60 34.08 6.26
N LYS A 4 13.67 34.43 5.51
CA LYS A 4 13.81 34.01 4.10
C LYS A 4 13.94 32.49 3.92
N ASN A 5 14.69 31.83 4.81
CA ASN A 5 15.00 30.40 4.66
C ASN A 5 13.78 29.51 4.96
N ASN A 6 12.95 29.88 5.93
CA ASN A 6 11.76 29.10 6.29
C ASN A 6 10.63 29.25 5.26
N VAL A 7 10.42 30.45 4.72
CA VAL A 7 9.43 30.69 3.67
C VAL A 7 9.87 30.01 2.36
N GLN A 8 11.16 30.04 2.03
CA GLN A 8 11.69 29.32 0.86
C GLN A 8 11.54 27.80 1.02
N LYS A 9 11.80 27.24 2.20
CA LYS A 9 11.62 25.81 2.48
C LYS A 9 10.14 25.40 2.42
N ALA A 10 9.24 26.26 2.90
CA ALA A 10 7.81 26.04 2.82
C ALA A 10 7.31 26.10 1.36
N ILE A 11 7.75 27.10 0.58
CA ILE A 11 7.39 27.26 -0.84
C ILE A 11 7.93 26.09 -1.66
N LEU A 12 9.15 25.61 -1.39
CA LEU A 12 9.72 24.48 -2.10
C LEU A 12 8.94 23.18 -1.83
N ARG A 13 8.54 22.96 -0.57
CA ARG A 13 7.72 21.80 -0.18
C ARG A 13 6.30 21.91 -0.74
N SER A 14 5.67 23.09 -0.72
CA SER A 14 4.35 23.27 -1.31
C SER A 14 4.38 23.16 -2.84
N ALA A 15 5.44 23.65 -3.49
CA ALA A 15 5.62 23.52 -4.93
C ALA A 15 5.79 22.06 -5.35
N ALA A 16 6.58 21.28 -4.61
CA ALA A 16 6.72 19.84 -4.84
C ALA A 16 5.37 19.11 -4.72
N VAL A 17 4.57 19.45 -3.71
CA VAL A 17 3.23 18.87 -3.50
C VAL A 17 2.26 19.23 -4.63
N VAL A 18 2.26 20.49 -5.08
CA VAL A 18 1.41 20.92 -6.22
C VAL A 18 1.85 20.25 -7.51
N VAL A 19 3.17 20.15 -7.76
CA VAL A 19 3.72 19.47 -8.95
C VAL A 19 3.35 17.99 -8.94
N SER A 20 3.40 17.30 -7.80
CA SER A 20 2.93 15.91 -7.71
C SER A 20 1.43 15.77 -7.99
N PHE A 21 0.62 16.73 -7.54
CA PHE A 21 -0.82 16.72 -7.79
C PHE A 21 -1.15 16.92 -9.27
N VAL A 22 -0.41 17.82 -9.93
CA VAL A 22 -0.56 18.10 -11.37
C VAL A 22 -0.11 16.90 -12.20
N LEU A 23 1.00 16.26 -11.87
CA LEU A 23 1.50 15.07 -12.58
C LEU A 23 0.53 13.88 -12.43
N ILE A 24 -0.03 13.67 -11.24
CA ILE A 24 -1.08 12.67 -11.04
C ILE A 24 -2.29 13.01 -11.91
N SER A 25 -2.77 14.26 -11.87
CA SER A 25 -3.95 14.71 -12.63
C SER A 25 -3.78 14.66 -14.16
N PHE A 26 -2.55 14.72 -14.66
CA PHE A 26 -2.26 14.71 -16.10
C PHE A 26 -2.25 13.30 -16.71
N THR A 27 -2.17 12.26 -15.89
CA THR A 27 -2.34 10.88 -16.37
C THR A 27 -3.83 10.59 -16.54
N VAL A 28 -4.28 10.23 -17.75
CA VAL A 28 -5.70 9.92 -18.06
C VAL A 28 -6.26 8.79 -17.15
N SER A 29 -5.39 8.00 -16.53
CA SER A 29 -5.71 6.99 -15.50
C SER A 29 -6.10 7.58 -14.12
N ALA A 30 -5.80 8.85 -13.84
CA ALA A 30 -6.04 9.43 -12.53
C ALA A 30 -7.51 9.75 -12.24
N GLN A 31 -8.37 9.78 -13.27
CA GLN A 31 -9.82 9.92 -13.05
C GLN A 31 -10.40 8.69 -12.31
N THR A 32 -9.84 7.51 -12.55
CA THR A 32 -10.18 6.28 -11.81
C THR A 32 -9.45 6.22 -10.46
N PHE A 33 -8.26 6.82 -10.37
CA PHE A 33 -7.52 6.97 -9.11
C PHE A 33 -8.26 7.82 -8.08
N TRP A 34 -8.81 9.00 -8.46
CA TRP A 34 -9.59 9.85 -7.55
C TRP A 34 -10.87 9.17 -7.07
N LYS A 35 -11.55 8.40 -7.94
CA LYS A 35 -12.71 7.59 -7.53
C LYS A 35 -12.31 6.57 -6.48
N ARG A 36 -11.24 5.80 -6.72
CA ARG A 36 -10.73 4.82 -5.75
C ARG A 36 -10.23 5.47 -4.45
N LEU A 37 -9.61 6.65 -4.53
CA LEU A 37 -9.15 7.40 -3.36
C LEU A 37 -10.35 7.93 -2.54
N LEU A 38 -11.39 8.46 -3.18
CA LEU A 38 -12.59 8.98 -2.50
C LEU A 38 -13.52 7.87 -2.00
N GLU A 39 -13.56 6.73 -2.68
CA GLU A 39 -14.33 5.55 -2.26
C GLU A 39 -13.65 4.79 -1.12
N ASN A 40 -12.31 4.80 -1.04
CA ASN A 40 -11.53 4.03 -0.05
C ASN A 40 -10.93 4.90 1.08
N THR A 41 -11.11 6.21 1.05
CA THR A 41 -10.87 7.05 2.23
C THR A 41 -12.12 6.97 3.09
N GLY A 42 -12.05 6.25 4.21
CA GLY A 42 -13.15 5.90 5.12
C GLY A 42 -13.87 7.07 5.80
N PHE A 43 -13.95 8.25 5.18
CA PHE A 43 -14.76 9.38 5.65
C PHE A 43 -16.25 9.04 5.76
N ARG A 44 -16.74 8.04 5.01
CA ARG A 44 -18.13 7.59 5.09
C ARG A 44 -18.37 6.62 6.25
N ASP A 45 -17.46 5.70 6.50
CA ASP A 45 -17.60 4.67 7.54
C ASP A 45 -17.30 5.21 8.94
N ILE A 46 -16.37 6.18 9.05
CA ILE A 46 -16.11 6.88 10.33
C ILE A 46 -17.34 7.70 10.75
N ALA A 47 -18.12 8.25 9.80
CA ALA A 47 -19.34 8.99 10.13
C ALA A 47 -20.49 8.08 10.61
N ILE A 48 -20.59 6.85 10.11
CA ILE A 48 -21.61 5.87 10.53
C ILE A 48 -21.24 5.26 11.90
N ALA A 49 -19.96 4.92 12.11
CA ALA A 49 -19.49 4.34 13.37
C ALA A 49 -19.58 5.31 14.57
N MET A 50 -19.53 6.61 14.32
CA MET A 50 -19.64 7.65 15.37
C MET A 50 -21.09 8.07 15.67
N ALA A 51 -22.08 7.61 14.88
CA ALA A 51 -23.47 8.03 14.96
C ALA A 51 -24.43 7.03 15.64
N SER A 52 -23.93 5.99 16.32
CA SER A 52 -24.79 5.11 17.12
C SER A 52 -24.15 4.64 18.42
N PRO A 53 -24.56 5.23 19.54
CA PRO A 53 -24.51 4.60 20.85
C PRO A 53 -25.91 4.14 21.28
N ALA A 54 -26.09 2.84 21.56
CA ALA A 54 -27.20 2.13 22.25
C ALA A 54 -27.51 0.82 21.49
N GLU A 55 -27.66 -0.37 22.03
CA GLU A 55 -27.81 -0.92 23.39
C GLU A 55 -27.49 -2.42 23.26
N SER A 56 -26.85 -3.04 24.26
CA SER A 56 -26.62 -4.48 24.31
C SER A 56 -27.81 -5.18 24.97
N GLU A 57 -28.60 -5.95 24.20
CA GLU A 57 -29.55 -6.92 24.76
C GLU A 57 -28.94 -8.33 24.78
N ASP A 58 -28.86 -8.91 25.98
CA ASP A 58 -28.52 -10.31 26.25
C ASP A 58 -29.62 -11.24 25.69
N VAL A 59 -29.26 -12.15 24.76
CA VAL A 59 -30.13 -13.26 24.37
C VAL A 59 -29.50 -14.59 24.76
N ALA A 60 -30.16 -15.25 25.72
CA ALA A 60 -29.80 -16.55 26.28
C ALA A 60 -29.97 -17.72 25.28
N GLY A 61 -29.02 -18.65 25.32
CA GLY A 61 -29.23 -20.09 25.06
C GLY A 61 -29.30 -20.55 23.60
N ILE A 62 -28.17 -21.02 23.05
CA ILE A 62 -28.16 -21.87 21.84
C ILE A 62 -27.97 -23.33 22.28
N PRO A 63 -28.95 -24.24 22.06
CA PRO A 63 -28.80 -25.64 22.42
C PRO A 63 -27.78 -26.35 21.51
N ALA A 64 -26.89 -27.11 22.15
CA ALA A 64 -25.86 -27.93 21.51
C ALA A 64 -26.47 -29.19 20.87
N SER A 65 -27.10 -29.05 19.71
CA SER A 65 -27.30 -30.14 18.73
C SER A 65 -27.92 -29.55 17.46
N ALA A 66 -27.09 -29.01 16.59
CA ALA A 66 -27.42 -28.85 15.19
C ALA A 66 -26.28 -29.52 14.43
N GLU A 67 -26.54 -30.71 13.89
CA GLU A 67 -25.64 -31.32 12.92
C GLU A 67 -25.60 -30.41 11.71
N THR A 68 -24.55 -29.58 11.63
CA THR A 68 -24.32 -28.70 10.50
C THR A 68 -24.01 -29.57 9.28
N SER A 69 -24.98 -29.70 8.38
CA SER A 69 -24.77 -30.34 7.08
C SER A 69 -23.90 -29.43 6.21
N TYR A 70 -22.61 -29.73 6.11
CA TYR A 70 -21.70 -29.02 5.21
C TYR A 70 -21.92 -29.52 3.77
N TYR A 71 -22.50 -28.67 2.93
CA TYR A 71 -22.57 -28.91 1.49
C TYR A 71 -21.23 -28.53 0.86
N PHE A 72 -20.41 -29.51 0.48
CA PHE A 72 -19.25 -29.26 -0.36
C PHE A 72 -19.74 -29.10 -1.80
N VAL A 73 -19.80 -27.85 -2.27
CA VAL A 73 -20.02 -27.55 -3.69
C VAL A 73 -18.70 -27.84 -4.40
N ASN A 74 -18.69 -28.84 -5.29
CA ASN A 74 -17.57 -29.08 -6.18
C ASN A 74 -17.65 -28.07 -7.33
N ASP A 75 -17.17 -26.86 -7.05
CA ASP A 75 -17.09 -25.79 -8.04
C ASP A 75 -15.83 -26.03 -8.88
N VAL A 76 -16.01 -26.58 -10.08
CA VAL A 76 -14.92 -26.77 -11.05
C VAL A 76 -15.04 -25.64 -12.05
N GLU A 77 -14.05 -24.74 -12.05
CA GLU A 77 -13.99 -23.68 -13.05
C GLU A 77 -13.97 -24.27 -14.48
N PRO A 78 -14.66 -23.63 -15.43
CA PRO A 78 -14.62 -24.07 -16.83
C PRO A 78 -13.19 -24.02 -17.36
N ALA A 79 -12.86 -24.97 -18.25
CA ALA A 79 -11.56 -24.99 -18.90
C ALA A 79 -11.32 -23.66 -19.64
N MET A 80 -10.19 -23.01 -19.34
CA MET A 80 -9.82 -21.74 -19.95
C MET A 80 -9.62 -21.90 -21.46
N GLU A 81 -10.31 -21.08 -22.25
CA GLU A 81 -10.14 -21.05 -23.70
C GLU A 81 -8.86 -20.27 -24.06
N ILE A 82 -8.08 -20.81 -24.99
CA ILE A 82 -6.89 -20.12 -25.51
C ILE A 82 -7.34 -19.22 -26.67
N GLU A 83 -7.16 -17.91 -26.50
CA GLU A 83 -7.50 -16.93 -27.52
C GLU A 83 -6.51 -16.97 -28.69
N ALA A 84 -6.97 -16.61 -29.90
CA ALA A 84 -6.16 -16.71 -31.13
C ALA A 84 -4.83 -15.92 -31.08
N TRP A 85 -4.75 -14.85 -30.28
CA TRP A 85 -3.53 -14.07 -30.11
C TRP A 85 -2.47 -14.80 -29.25
N MET A 86 -2.89 -15.69 -28.34
CA MET A 86 -1.99 -16.42 -27.44
C MET A 86 -1.21 -17.52 -28.16
N ILE A 87 -1.68 -17.96 -29.33
CA ILE A 87 -1.02 -18.94 -30.20
C ILE A 87 -0.34 -18.31 -31.41
N ASP A 88 -0.40 -16.98 -31.53
CA ASP A 88 0.21 -16.25 -32.64
C ASP A 88 1.71 -16.11 -32.42
N TYR A 89 2.48 -17.04 -33.00
CA TYR A 89 3.94 -17.04 -32.93
C TYR A 89 4.58 -15.71 -33.34
N SER A 90 3.96 -14.95 -34.25
CA SER A 90 4.51 -13.66 -34.70
C SER A 90 4.57 -12.62 -33.59
N ARG A 91 3.73 -12.75 -32.55
CA ARG A 91 3.72 -11.88 -31.37
C ARG A 91 4.81 -12.19 -30.36
N PHE A 92 5.36 -13.40 -30.41
CA PHE A 92 6.38 -13.87 -29.47
C PHE A 92 7.75 -14.04 -30.14
N THR A 93 7.87 -13.77 -31.45
CA THR A 93 9.16 -13.84 -32.14
C THR A 93 10.07 -12.69 -31.73
N THR A 94 11.24 -13.07 -31.23
CA THR A 94 12.30 -12.22 -30.67
C THR A 94 13.04 -11.32 -31.70
N SER A 95 12.60 -11.29 -32.95
CA SER A 95 13.28 -10.54 -34.03
C SER A 95 13.16 -9.01 -33.90
N GLN A 96 12.44 -8.52 -32.88
CA GLN A 96 12.17 -7.10 -32.67
C GLN A 96 12.80 -6.53 -31.38
N PHE A 97 13.63 -7.29 -30.66
CA PHE A 97 14.46 -6.71 -29.60
C PHE A 97 15.62 -5.97 -30.25
N VAL A 98 15.46 -4.67 -30.44
CA VAL A 98 16.58 -3.77 -30.72
C VAL A 98 17.37 -3.66 -29.42
N TYR A 99 18.48 -4.41 -29.32
CA TYR A 99 19.49 -4.19 -28.30
C TYR A 99 20.12 -2.83 -28.58
N ASN A 100 19.59 -1.79 -27.96
CA ASN A 100 20.35 -0.58 -27.76
C ASN A 100 21.27 -0.89 -26.58
N GLU A 101 22.54 -1.14 -26.84
CA GLU A 101 23.56 -1.11 -25.79
C GLU A 101 23.57 0.33 -25.26
N ALA A 102 22.76 0.58 -24.24
CA ALA A 102 22.77 1.84 -23.54
C ALA A 102 24.13 1.92 -22.86
N THR A 103 25.02 2.75 -23.38
CA THR A 103 26.22 3.14 -22.66
C THR A 103 25.77 3.96 -21.46
N GLU A 104 25.53 3.29 -20.35
CA GLU A 104 25.30 3.96 -19.07
C GLU A 104 26.62 4.65 -18.66
N THR A 105 26.50 5.89 -18.20
CA THR A 105 27.62 6.55 -17.50
C THR A 105 28.00 5.70 -16.30
N SER A 106 29.31 5.44 -16.14
CA SER A 106 29.83 4.76 -14.95
C SER A 106 29.30 5.42 -13.69
N LEU A 107 28.78 4.61 -12.76
CA LEU A 107 28.32 5.11 -11.47
C LEU A 107 29.52 5.70 -10.71
N GLU A 108 29.45 6.99 -10.38
CA GLU A 108 30.43 7.65 -9.54
C GLU A 108 29.96 7.61 -8.09
N LEU A 109 30.89 7.41 -7.15
CA LEU A 109 30.59 7.54 -5.73
C LEU A 109 30.59 9.02 -5.37
N GLU A 110 29.47 9.50 -4.84
CA GLU A 110 29.35 10.87 -4.35
C GLU A 110 30.02 11.01 -2.97
N ASP A 111 30.51 12.21 -2.62
CA ASP A 111 31.27 12.46 -1.38
C ASP A 111 30.54 12.02 -0.11
N TRP A 112 29.21 12.08 -0.09
CA TRP A 112 28.42 11.64 1.06
C TRP A 112 28.44 10.12 1.23
N MET A 113 28.57 9.34 0.15
CA MET A 113 28.62 7.86 0.19
C MET A 113 29.89 7.35 0.87
N MET A 114 30.93 8.18 0.90
CA MET A 114 32.22 7.87 1.53
C MET A 114 32.32 8.38 2.97
N ASN A 115 31.30 9.09 3.46
CA ASN A 115 31.32 9.63 4.82
C ASN A 115 30.76 8.61 5.81
N GLU A 116 31.66 7.89 6.48
CA GLU A 116 31.36 6.88 7.51
C GLU A 116 30.43 7.41 8.62
N THR A 117 30.46 8.71 8.90
CA THR A 117 29.61 9.34 9.92
C THR A 117 28.12 9.14 9.65
N PHE A 118 27.70 9.03 8.38
CA PHE A 118 26.29 8.78 8.03
C PHE A 118 25.87 7.32 8.24
N PHE A 119 26.82 6.42 8.43
CA PHE A 119 26.59 4.98 8.57
C PHE A 119 26.92 4.48 9.97
N GLN A 120 27.41 5.35 10.85
CA GLN A 120 27.62 5.02 12.25
C GLN A 120 26.26 4.86 12.94
N PRO A 121 26.04 3.77 13.69
CA PRO A 121 24.87 3.66 14.53
C PRO A 121 24.93 4.79 15.55
N VAL A 122 23.96 5.70 15.51
CA VAL A 122 23.78 6.64 16.60
C VAL A 122 23.41 5.77 17.80
N LEU A 123 24.20 5.84 18.87
CA LEU A 123 23.80 5.33 20.18
C LEU A 123 22.69 6.26 20.69
N GLU A 124 21.50 6.12 20.12
CA GLU A 124 20.29 6.67 20.70
C GLU A 124 19.95 5.74 21.87
N GLU A 125 20.00 6.27 23.09
CA GLU A 125 19.26 5.69 24.20
C GLU A 125 17.77 5.85 23.88
N GLU A 126 17.27 5.02 22.97
CA GLU A 126 15.84 4.90 22.76
C GLU A 126 15.24 4.28 24.02
N GLU A 127 14.22 4.93 24.58
CA GLU A 127 13.42 4.31 25.63
C GLU A 127 12.90 2.96 25.11
N ALA A 128 13.01 1.93 25.95
CA ALA A 128 12.48 0.62 25.61
C ALA A 128 11.01 0.77 25.23
N LEU A 129 10.65 0.37 24.00
CA LEU A 129 9.26 0.39 23.52
C LEU A 129 8.37 -0.34 24.53
N GLU A 130 7.40 0.39 25.08
CA GLU A 130 6.40 -0.20 25.96
C GLU A 130 5.53 -1.17 25.15
N LEU A 131 5.55 -2.44 25.54
CA LEU A 131 4.68 -3.44 24.93
C LEU A 131 3.27 -3.32 25.54
N GLU A 132 2.31 -2.95 24.71
CA GLU A 132 0.89 -3.00 25.04
C GLU A 132 0.44 -4.44 25.34
N ALA A 133 -0.55 -4.59 26.23
CA ALA A 133 -0.98 -5.90 26.76
C ALA A 133 -1.42 -6.91 25.68
N TRP A 134 -1.96 -6.44 24.56
CA TRP A 134 -2.37 -7.31 23.45
C TRP A 134 -1.18 -7.90 22.69
N MET A 135 -0.02 -7.22 22.66
CA MET A 135 1.18 -7.71 21.97
C MET A 135 1.81 -8.92 22.67
N VAL A 136 1.51 -9.11 23.96
CA VAL A 136 2.01 -10.23 24.78
C VAL A 136 0.92 -11.21 25.19
N ALA A 137 -0.33 -11.00 24.76
CA ALA A 137 -1.43 -11.90 25.11
C ALA A 137 -1.42 -13.15 24.22
N GLU A 138 -1.26 -14.33 24.83
CA GLU A 138 -1.25 -15.64 24.12
C GLU A 138 -2.51 -15.83 23.26
N ASN A 139 -3.66 -15.43 23.79
CA ASN A 139 -4.95 -15.52 23.08
C ASN A 139 -5.00 -14.68 21.79
N THR A 140 -4.18 -13.64 21.66
CA THR A 140 -4.15 -12.76 20.49
C THR A 140 -3.37 -13.37 19.34
N TRP A 141 -2.38 -14.23 19.62
CA TRP A 141 -1.48 -14.78 18.60
C TRP A 141 -1.81 -16.23 18.22
N GLY A 142 -2.77 -16.87 18.90
CA GLY A 142 -3.27 -18.20 18.54
C GLY A 142 -2.19 -19.29 18.55
N ILE A 143 -1.20 -19.14 19.44
CA ILE A 143 -0.17 -20.14 19.76
C ILE A 143 -0.58 -20.96 20.98
#